data_AF-A0A0E9LXP3-F1
#
_entry.id   AF-A0A0E9LXP3-F1
#
_cell.length_a   1.000
_cell.length_b   1.000
_cell.length_c   1.000
_cell.angle_alpha   90.00
_cell.angle_beta   90.00
_cell.angle_gamma   90.00
#
_symmetry.space_group_name_H-M   'P 1'
#
loop_
_entity.id
_entity.type
_entity.pdbx_description
1 polymer ?
#
loop_
_entity_poly.entity_id
_entity_poly.type
_entity_poly.pdbx_seq_one_letter_code
_entity_poly.pdbx_strand_id
1 'polypeptide(L)' 'MTDKKISYGDAIIEIEEILGLMENEELDVDELSAKVKRVSELIRLCRKKLLQTEEEVEKVLKEIED' A
#
# COMPACT_ATOMS: atom_id res chain seq x y z
N MET A 1 -1.40 21.41 -6.26
CA MET A 1 -0.28 20.47 -6.06
C MET A 1 -0.76 19.13 -6.56
N THR A 2 -0.04 18.51 -7.48
CA THR A 2 -0.49 17.31 -8.20
C THR A 2 -0.61 16.15 -7.21
N ASP A 3 -1.84 15.69 -6.93
CA ASP A 3 -2.12 14.45 -6.21
C ASP A 3 -1.45 13.29 -6.96
N LYS A 4 -0.19 13.02 -6.63
CA LYS A 4 0.52 11.85 -7.14
C LYS A 4 -0.14 10.63 -6.50
N LYS A 5 -1.00 9.97 -7.27
CA LYS A 5 -1.49 8.63 -6.93
C LYS A 5 -0.26 7.73 -6.75
N ILE A 6 0.06 7.39 -5.51
CA ILE A 6 1.11 6.43 -5.16
C ILE A 6 0.86 5.12 -5.94
N SER A 7 1.88 4.60 -6.63
CA SER A 7 1.80 3.31 -7.31
C SER A 7 1.79 2.16 -6.28
N TYR A 8 1.44 0.93 -6.69
CA TYR A 8 1.51 -0.20 -5.75
C TYR A 8 2.97 -0.44 -5.33
N GLY A 9 3.91 -0.36 -6.27
CA GLY A 9 5.35 -0.50 -6.00
C GLY A 9 5.86 0.57 -5.04
N ASP A 10 5.50 1.84 -5.26
CA ASP A 10 5.91 2.93 -4.38
C ASP A 10 5.38 2.73 -2.94
N ALA A 11 4.14 2.24 -2.81
CA ALA A 11 3.56 1.95 -1.50
C ALA A 11 4.32 0.85 -0.76
N ILE A 12 4.79 -0.19 -1.47
CA ILE A 12 5.58 -1.26 -0.87
C ILE A 12 6.95 -0.75 -0.44
N ILE A 13 7.64 0.02 -1.29
CA ILE A 13 8.94 0.62 -0.94
C ILE A 13 8.81 1.49 0.31
N GLU A 14 7.78 2.34 0.37
CA GLU A 14 7.56 3.21 1.53
C GLU A 14 7.24 2.39 2.81
N ILE A 15 6.50 1.28 2.69
CA ILE A 15 6.27 0.38 3.83
C ILE A 15 7.60 -0.22 4.33
N GLU A 16 8.43 -0.74 3.44
CA GLU A 16 9.73 -1.34 3.78
C GLU A 16 10.67 -0.31 4.44
N GLU A 17 10.72 0.91 3.92
CA GLU A 17 11.48 2.00 4.52
C GLU A 17 11.00 2.33 5.94
N ILE A 18 9.67 2.41 6.14
CA ILE A 18 9.11 2.69 7.46
C ILE A 18 9.42 1.54 8.43
N LEU A 19 9.31 0.29 7.99
CA LEU A 19 9.65 -0.87 8.83
C LEU A 19 11.13 -0.85 9.22
N GLY A 20 12.03 -0.56 8.30
CA GLY A 20 13.46 -0.42 8.61
C GLY A 20 13.74 0.68 9.64
N LEU A 21 13.04 1.82 9.56
CA LEU A 21 13.14 2.87 10.58
C LEU A 21 12.63 2.41 11.95
N MET A 22 11.54 1.64 11.98
CA MET A 22 10.97 1.10 13.22
C MET A 22 11.90 0.06 13.87
N GLU A 23 12.59 -0.76 13.07
CA GLU A 23 13.53 -1.78 13.55
C GLU A 23 14.82 -1.19 14.12
N ASN A 24 15.22 0.01 13.69
CA ASN A 24 16.42 0.68 14.17
C ASN A 24 16.26 1.29 15.58
N GLU A 25 15.08 1.19 16.22
CA GLU A 25 14.78 1.71 17.58
C GLU A 25 15.07 3.22 17.77
N GLU A 26 15.27 3.99 16.70
CA GLU A 26 15.55 5.43 16.76
C GLU A 26 14.27 6.28 16.89
N LEU A 27 13.09 5.66 16.82
CA LEU A 27 11.80 6.36 16.84
C LEU A 27 11.25 6.47 18.26
N ASP A 28 10.78 7.67 18.62
CA ASP A 28 10.00 7.83 19.85
C ASP A 28 8.56 7.27 19.71
N VAL A 29 7.81 7.22 20.82
CA VAL A 29 6.47 6.63 20.85
C VAL A 29 5.46 7.36 19.95
N ASP A 30 5.60 8.69 19.82
CA ASP A 30 4.71 9.50 19.00
C ASP A 30 5.02 9.30 17.51
N GLU A 31 6.30 9.23 17.16
CA GLU A 31 6.78 8.90 15.81
C GLU A 31 6.35 7.50 15.39
N LEU A 32 6.48 6.51 16.28
CA LEU A 32 6.06 5.14 16.04
C LEU A 32 4.55 5.08 15.70
N SER A 33 3.73 5.79 16.48
CA SER A 33 2.28 5.89 16.25
C SER A 33 1.95 6.50 14.88
N ALA A 34 2.67 7.56 14.49
CA ALA A 34 2.52 8.20 13.18
C ALA A 34 2.92 7.26 12.02
N LYS A 35 4.05 6.57 12.16
CA LYS A 35 4.55 5.59 11.17
C LYS A 35 3.59 4.41 10.99
N VAL A 36 3.07 3.85 12.09
CA VAL A 36 2.08 2.75 12.04
C VAL A 36 0.79 3.18 11.32
N LYS A 37 0.30 4.40 11.56
CA LYS A 37 -0.85 4.95 10.84
C LYS A 37 -0.57 5.04 9.34
N ARG A 38 0.61 5.54 8.98
CA ARG A 38 1.02 5.64 7.57
C ARG A 38 1.09 4.29 6.87
N VAL A 39 1.72 3.28 7.50
CA VAL A 39 1.75 1.92 6.97
C VAL A 39 0.33 1.36 6.80
N SER A 40 -0.55 1.60 7.76
CA SER A 40 -1.96 1.16 7.68
C SER A 40 -2.70 1.77 6.49
N GLU A 41 -2.44 3.04 6.16
CA GLU A 41 -3.00 3.71 4.98
C GLU A 41 -2.48 3.09 3.67
N LEU A 42 -1.17 2.85 3.60
CA LEU A 42 -0.53 2.25 2.44
C LEU A 42 -1.05 0.83 2.20
N ILE A 43 -1.20 0.03 3.25
CA ILE A 43 -1.79 -1.33 3.15
C ILE A 43 -3.22 -1.27 2.63
N ARG A 44 -4.04 -0.32 3.09
CA ARG A 44 -5.41 -0.15 2.58
C ARG A 44 -5.42 0.19 1.10
N LEU A 45 -4.50 1.06 0.66
CA LEU A 45 -4.34 1.41 -0.75
C LEU A 45 -3.93 0.19 -1.58
N CYS A 46 -2.96 -0.60 -1.10
CA CYS A 46 -2.53 -1.84 -1.75
C CYS A 46 -3.68 -2.84 -1.89
N ARG A 47 -4.44 -3.08 -0.82
CA ARG A 47 -5.62 -3.97 -0.86
C ARG A 47 -6.66 -3.51 -1.88
N LYS A 48 -6.95 -2.21 -1.93
CA LYS A 48 -7.90 -1.66 -2.90
C LYS A 48 -7.45 -1.93 -4.33
N LYS A 49 -6.17 -1.76 -4.64
CA LYS A 49 -5.63 -2.03 -5.98
C LYS A 49 -5.68 -3.50 -6.34
N LEU A 50 -5.36 -4.39 -5.40
CA LEU A 50 -5.43 -5.82 -5.64
C LEU A 50 -6.87 -6.26 -5.93
N LEU A 51 -7.85 -5.78 -5.17
CA LEU A 51 -9.26 -6.07 -5.40
C LEU A 51 -9.72 -5.56 -6.78
N GLN A 52 -9.34 -4.33 -7.15
CA GLN A 52 -9.65 -3.80 -8.48
C GLN A 52 -9.04 -4.64 -9.60
N THR A 53 -7.79 -5.08 -9.41
CA THR A 53 -7.10 -5.93 -10.39
C THR A 53 -7.79 -7.29 -10.51
N GLU A 54 -8.20 -7.89 -9.38
CA GLU A 54 -8.93 -9.15 -9.34
C GLU A 54 -10.27 -9.05 -10.09
N GLU A 55 -11.05 -7.99 -9.84
CA GLU A 55 -12.31 -7.72 -10.55
C GLU A 55 -12.11 -7.55 -12.06
N GLU A 56 -11.04 -6.89 -12.49
CA GLU A 56 -10.70 -6.72 -13.90
C GLU A 56 -10.33 -8.06 -14.54
N VAL A 57 -9.52 -8.88 -13.87
CA VAL A 57 -9.16 -10.23 -14.33
C VAL A 57 -10.41 -11.12 -14.45
N GLU A 58 -11.30 -11.10 -13.46
CA GLU A 58 -12.52 -11.89 -13.48
C GLU A 58 -13.44 -11.50 -14.65
N LYS A 59 -13.54 -10.20 -14.97
CA LYS A 59 -14.30 -9.73 -16.15
C LYS A 59 -13.71 -10.25 -17.45
N VAL A 60 -12.40 -10.14 -17.62
CA VAL A 60 -11.71 -10.62 -18.83
C VAL A 60 -11.88 -12.13 -19.00
N LEU A 61 -11.81 -12.90 -17.91
CA LEU A 61 -12.04 -14.35 -17.97
C LEU A 61 -13.46 -14.69 -18.41
N LYS A 62 -14.48 -13.98 -17.90
CA LYS A 62 -15.88 -14.15 -18.35
C LYS A 62 -16.06 -13.84 -19.82
N GLU A 63 -15.43 -12.77 -20.32
CA GLU A 63 -15.48 -12.41 -21.75
C GLU A 63 -14.80 -13.45 -22.67
N ILE A 64 -13.90 -14.29 -22.15
CA ILE A 64 -13.23 -15.36 -22.92
C ILE A 64 -14.05 -16.66 -22.90
N GLU A 65 -14.85 -16.88 -21.85
CA GLU A 65 -15.69 -18.06 -21.69
C GLU A 65 -17.03 -17.98 -22.48
N ASP A 66 -17.42 -16.77 -22.92
CA ASP A 66 -18.56 -16.49 -23.82
C ASP A 66 -18.18 -16.53 -25.31
#